data_AF-A0A0F8XWY5-F1
#
_entry.id   AF-A0A0F8XWY5-F1
#
_cell.length_a   1.000
_cell.length_b   1.000
_cell.length_c   1.000
_cell.angle_alpha   90.00
_cell.angle_beta   90.00
_cell.angle_gamma   90.00
#
_symmetry.space_group_name_H-M   'P 1'
#
loop_
_entity.id
_entity.type
_entity.pdbx_description
1 polymer ?
#
loop_
_entity_poly.entity_id
_entity_poly.type
_entity_poly.pdbx_seq_one_letter_code
_entity_poly.pdbx_strand_id
1 'polypeptide(L)'
;IEEQLGHLLKLRLEQPEYEVHQREIKKRTEPLDIGKTTDALKTMGNGEMINIIRKSSHQELFELAENVMEVITQIEKDDELRGLYSFINILLKSSFTNDEFNIIFEVILKKFLEIPDHRKISLEENIGICIQKPYINDWIKENKLLDDLIKVFIGSKSFELARINSGMIYPFVEELSVKQVSRILSNAITNDQIHNSFKTKPFIYAIVSLYRKRISMGLWVKLINKKLDSMGISVKQEFNKSGFRIAPAALHLLLNLDDMWEKVGFILKQIGSIPSFDGPITTDVLKKIKIFKKE
;
A
#
# COMPACT_ATOMS: atom_id res chain seq x y z
N ILE A 1 -2.64 -11.50 43.78
CA ILE A 1 -2.69 -11.31 42.31
C ILE A 1 -2.43 -12.64 41.60
N GLU A 2 -1.34 -13.35 41.90
CA GLU A 2 -1.05 -14.69 41.33
C GLU A 2 -2.11 -15.75 41.66
N GLU A 3 -2.69 -15.70 42.86
CA GLU A 3 -3.76 -16.62 43.27
C GLU A 3 -5.10 -16.39 42.53
N GLN A 4 -5.38 -15.13 42.17
CA GLN A 4 -6.55 -14.76 41.35
C GLN A 4 -6.35 -15.11 39.86
N LEU A 5 -5.10 -15.04 39.37
CA LEU A 5 -4.72 -15.52 38.04
C LEU A 5 -4.81 -17.05 37.93
N GLY A 6 -4.42 -17.78 38.98
CA GLY A 6 -4.57 -19.23 39.07
C GLY A 6 -6.04 -19.67 38.99
N HIS A 7 -6.94 -18.95 39.67
CA HIS A 7 -8.37 -19.25 39.65
C HIS A 7 -9.05 -18.92 38.30
N LEU A 8 -8.60 -17.86 37.61
CA LEU A 8 -9.06 -17.51 36.26
C LEU A 8 -8.55 -18.49 35.19
N LEU A 9 -7.33 -19.03 35.34
CA LEU A 9 -6.79 -20.07 34.47
C LEU A 9 -7.49 -21.41 34.66
N LYS A 10 -7.85 -21.76 35.91
CA LYS A 10 -8.63 -22.96 36.20
C LYS A 10 -10.05 -22.88 35.63
N LEU A 11 -10.72 -21.74 35.75
CA LEU A 11 -12.02 -21.49 35.12
C LEU A 11 -11.97 -21.47 33.57
N ARG A 12 -10.79 -21.25 32.97
CA ARG A 12 -10.59 -21.30 31.52
C ARG A 12 -10.29 -22.71 31.00
N LEU A 13 -9.75 -23.58 31.86
CA LEU A 13 -9.44 -24.98 31.55
C LEU A 13 -10.58 -25.96 31.91
N GLU A 14 -11.50 -25.54 32.78
CA GLU A 14 -12.70 -26.31 33.16
C GLU A 14 -13.96 -25.86 32.40
N GLN A 15 -13.85 -25.00 31.38
CA GLN A 15 -14.94 -24.88 30.42
C GLN A 15 -15.05 -26.23 29.70
N PRO A 16 -16.25 -26.86 29.69
CA PRO A 16 -16.44 -28.07 28.93
C PRO A 16 -15.96 -27.79 27.52
N GLU A 17 -15.17 -28.71 26.99
CA GLU A 17 -14.78 -28.77 25.59
C GLU A 17 -15.88 -28.10 24.78
N TYR A 18 -15.54 -27.01 24.08
CA TYR A 18 -16.36 -26.57 22.99
C TYR A 18 -16.41 -27.80 22.08
N GLU A 19 -17.45 -28.62 22.25
CA GLU A 19 -17.90 -29.54 21.25
C GLU A 19 -18.12 -28.63 20.06
N VAL A 20 -17.09 -28.53 19.23
CA VAL A 20 -17.27 -28.23 17.83
C VAL A 20 -18.19 -29.35 17.41
N HIS A 21 -19.49 -29.08 17.47
CA HIS A 21 -20.46 -29.75 16.63
C HIS A 21 -19.94 -29.49 15.22
N GLN A 22 -19.03 -30.36 14.77
CA GLN A 22 -18.84 -30.69 13.39
C GLN A 22 -20.18 -31.27 12.98
N ARG A 23 -21.17 -30.40 12.75
CA ARG A 23 -22.25 -30.74 11.85
C ARG A 23 -21.51 -31.14 10.59
N GLU A 24 -21.51 -32.43 10.28
CA GLU A 24 -21.08 -32.90 8.97
C GLU A 24 -21.86 -32.07 7.95
N ILE A 25 -21.19 -31.06 7.40
CA ILE A 25 -21.76 -30.26 6.33
C ILE A 25 -21.77 -31.24 5.17
N LYS A 26 -22.94 -31.84 4.92
CA LYS A 26 -23.14 -32.70 3.75
C LYS A 26 -22.73 -31.88 2.52
N LYS A 27 -21.62 -32.28 1.92
CA LYS A 27 -21.15 -31.72 0.64
C LYS A 27 -22.26 -31.94 -0.40
N ARG A 28 -22.37 -31.00 -1.33
CA ARG A 28 -23.33 -31.12 -2.42
C ARG A 28 -23.08 -32.41 -3.21
N THR A 29 -24.16 -33.05 -3.62
CA THR A 29 -24.14 -34.26 -4.46
C THR A 29 -24.11 -33.93 -5.96
N GLU A 30 -24.53 -32.71 -6.32
CA GLU A 30 -24.52 -32.22 -7.70
C GLU A 30 -23.52 -31.07 -7.84
N PRO A 31 -22.76 -31.03 -8.95
CA PRO A 31 -21.80 -29.97 -9.21
C PRO A 31 -22.48 -28.60 -9.33
N LEU A 32 -21.78 -27.57 -8.89
CA LEU A 32 -22.24 -26.19 -8.94
C LEU A 32 -22.28 -25.68 -10.40
N ASP A 33 -23.45 -25.23 -10.84
CA ASP A 33 -23.58 -24.48 -12.09
C ASP A 33 -23.01 -23.06 -11.88
N ILE A 34 -21.76 -22.84 -12.31
CA ILE A 34 -21.00 -21.60 -12.04
C ILE A 34 -21.73 -20.37 -12.59
N GLY A 35 -22.27 -20.45 -13.82
CA GLY A 35 -22.98 -19.34 -14.47
C GLY A 35 -24.24 -18.95 -13.70
N LYS A 36 -25.13 -19.92 -13.45
CA LYS A 36 -26.36 -19.65 -12.69
C LYS A 36 -26.08 -19.18 -11.27
N THR A 37 -25.05 -19.74 -10.63
CA THR A 37 -24.68 -19.34 -9.28
C THR A 37 -24.17 -17.91 -9.27
N THR A 38 -23.36 -17.51 -10.24
CA THR A 38 -22.85 -16.14 -10.34
C THR A 38 -23.96 -15.12 -10.54
N ASP A 39 -24.94 -15.43 -11.38
CA ASP A 39 -26.12 -14.57 -11.53
C ASP A 39 -26.94 -14.49 -10.24
N ALA A 40 -27.12 -15.61 -9.54
CA ALA A 40 -27.84 -15.64 -8.28
C ALA A 40 -27.11 -14.87 -7.16
N LEU A 41 -25.77 -14.88 -7.15
CA LEU A 41 -24.97 -14.13 -6.16
C LEU A 41 -25.24 -12.63 -6.19
N LYS A 42 -25.73 -12.06 -7.31
CA LYS A 42 -26.07 -10.63 -7.41
C LYS A 42 -27.17 -10.22 -6.43
N THR A 43 -28.08 -11.12 -6.10
CA THR A 43 -29.25 -10.86 -5.24
C THR A 43 -29.27 -11.66 -3.94
N MET A 44 -28.41 -12.66 -3.78
CA MET A 44 -28.31 -13.50 -2.59
C MET A 44 -27.94 -12.72 -1.32
N GLY A 45 -28.44 -13.18 -0.18
CA GLY A 45 -28.01 -12.71 1.13
C GLY A 45 -26.70 -13.36 1.58
N ASN A 46 -25.97 -12.70 2.48
CA ASN A 46 -24.69 -13.20 3.01
C ASN A 46 -24.78 -14.62 3.61
N GLY A 47 -25.90 -14.95 4.26
CA GLY A 47 -26.11 -16.30 4.82
C GLY A 47 -26.17 -17.40 3.76
N GLU A 48 -26.72 -17.10 2.59
CA GLU A 48 -26.78 -18.02 1.45
C GLU A 48 -25.40 -18.18 0.81
N MET A 49 -24.66 -17.07 0.66
CA MET A 49 -23.27 -17.09 0.17
C MET A 49 -22.37 -17.94 1.06
N ILE A 50 -22.48 -17.80 2.39
CA ILE A 50 -21.74 -18.63 3.35
C ILE A 50 -22.09 -20.12 3.18
N ASN A 51 -23.36 -20.43 2.91
CA ASN A 51 -23.78 -21.80 2.65
C ASN A 51 -23.20 -22.37 1.34
N ILE A 52 -23.05 -21.54 0.29
CA ILE A 52 -22.35 -21.94 -0.94
C ILE A 52 -20.90 -22.27 -0.60
N ILE A 53 -20.19 -21.34 0.06
CA ILE A 53 -18.78 -21.53 0.43
C ILE A 53 -18.57 -22.81 1.25
N ARG A 54 -19.45 -23.09 2.20
CA ARG A 54 -19.35 -24.28 3.06
C ARG A 54 -19.64 -25.61 2.35
N LYS A 55 -20.45 -25.60 1.30
CA LYS A 55 -20.94 -26.82 0.64
C LYS A 55 -20.22 -27.14 -0.67
N SER A 56 -19.58 -26.14 -1.28
CA SER A 56 -18.79 -26.28 -2.48
C SER A 56 -17.43 -26.92 -2.20
N SER A 57 -16.94 -27.67 -3.18
CA SER A 57 -15.54 -28.08 -3.25
C SER A 57 -14.62 -26.88 -3.51
N HIS A 58 -13.32 -27.05 -3.25
CA HIS A 58 -12.34 -25.99 -3.49
C HIS A 58 -12.22 -25.63 -4.96
N GLN A 59 -12.34 -26.63 -5.86
CA GLN A 59 -12.34 -26.39 -7.30
C GLN A 59 -13.55 -25.53 -7.73
N GLU A 60 -14.75 -25.84 -7.22
CA GLU A 60 -15.94 -25.03 -7.53
C GLU A 60 -15.80 -23.61 -6.99
N LEU A 61 -15.17 -23.42 -5.82
CA LEU A 61 -14.93 -22.08 -5.27
C LEU A 61 -13.91 -21.29 -6.06
N PHE A 62 -12.88 -21.96 -6.59
CA PHE A 62 -11.91 -21.36 -7.48
C PHE A 62 -12.57 -20.88 -8.79
N GLU A 63 -13.28 -21.78 -9.48
CA GLU A 63 -13.97 -21.48 -10.74
C GLU A 63 -15.03 -20.38 -10.53
N LEU A 64 -15.74 -20.42 -9.40
CA LEU A 64 -16.70 -19.39 -9.04
C LEU A 64 -16.03 -18.05 -8.75
N ALA A 65 -14.92 -18.02 -8.02
CA ALA A 65 -14.18 -16.78 -7.75
C ALA A 65 -13.65 -16.16 -9.05
N GLU A 66 -13.10 -16.98 -9.95
CA GLU A 66 -12.65 -16.53 -11.27
C GLU A 66 -13.79 -15.92 -12.08
N ASN A 67 -14.91 -16.64 -12.20
CA ASN A 67 -16.06 -16.17 -12.95
C ASN A 67 -16.70 -14.91 -12.33
N VAL A 68 -16.78 -14.83 -11.00
CA VAL A 68 -17.29 -13.62 -10.30
C VAL A 68 -16.38 -12.43 -10.57
N MET A 69 -15.06 -12.60 -10.50
CA MET A 69 -14.10 -11.52 -10.78
C MET A 69 -14.14 -11.09 -12.25
N GLU A 70 -14.36 -12.01 -13.19
CA GLU A 70 -14.58 -11.69 -14.60
C GLU A 70 -15.88 -10.91 -14.82
N VAL A 71 -16.97 -11.28 -14.15
CA VAL A 71 -18.22 -10.53 -14.24
C VAL A 71 -18.06 -9.11 -13.67
N ILE A 72 -17.33 -8.95 -12.56
CA ILE A 72 -17.03 -7.64 -11.96
C ILE A 72 -16.25 -6.72 -12.94
N THR A 73 -15.35 -7.27 -13.76
CA THR A 73 -14.60 -6.47 -14.75
C THR A 73 -15.49 -6.02 -15.91
N GLN A 74 -16.53 -6.79 -16.27
CA GLN A 74 -17.34 -6.57 -17.47
C GLN A 74 -18.59 -5.71 -17.23
N ILE A 75 -19.30 -5.84 -16.11
CA ILE A 75 -20.59 -5.15 -15.87
C ILE A 75 -20.37 -3.66 -15.58
N GLU A 76 -21.11 -2.77 -16.25
CA GLU A 76 -20.94 -1.31 -16.11
C GLU A 76 -21.59 -0.70 -14.86
N LYS A 77 -22.68 -1.28 -14.35
CA LYS A 77 -23.48 -0.71 -13.27
C LYS A 77 -23.11 -1.28 -11.91
N ASP A 78 -22.61 -0.43 -11.01
CA ASP A 78 -22.13 -0.84 -9.68
C ASP A 78 -23.23 -1.46 -8.79
N ASP A 79 -24.49 -1.04 -8.94
CA ASP A 79 -25.62 -1.58 -8.15
C ASP A 79 -25.83 -3.09 -8.37
N GLU A 80 -25.50 -3.59 -9.57
CA GLU A 80 -25.61 -5.00 -9.93
C GLU A 80 -24.45 -5.85 -9.37
N LEU A 81 -23.39 -5.21 -8.88
CA LEU A 81 -22.17 -5.86 -8.40
C LEU A 81 -22.12 -6.04 -6.88
N ARG A 82 -23.05 -5.44 -6.12
CA ARG A 82 -23.01 -5.45 -4.64
C ARG A 82 -22.94 -6.87 -4.07
N GLY A 83 -23.75 -7.79 -4.58
CA GLY A 83 -23.73 -9.19 -4.15
C GLY A 83 -22.43 -9.91 -4.51
N LEU A 84 -21.87 -9.61 -5.69
CA LEU A 84 -20.60 -10.18 -6.15
C LEU A 84 -19.41 -9.72 -5.29
N TYR A 85 -19.33 -8.43 -4.97
CA TYR A 85 -18.34 -7.91 -4.02
C TYR A 85 -18.50 -8.53 -2.64
N SER A 86 -19.74 -8.70 -2.17
CA SER A 86 -20.03 -9.33 -0.88
C SER A 86 -19.54 -10.77 -0.85
N PHE A 87 -19.77 -11.54 -1.92
CA PHE A 87 -19.27 -12.90 -2.07
C PHE A 87 -17.74 -12.96 -1.98
N ILE A 88 -17.00 -12.17 -2.76
CA ILE A 88 -15.54 -12.13 -2.72
C ILE A 88 -15.03 -11.74 -1.32
N ASN A 89 -15.67 -10.78 -0.67
CA ASN A 89 -15.31 -10.36 0.67
C ASN A 89 -15.54 -11.44 1.73
N ILE A 90 -16.61 -12.24 1.61
CA ILE A 90 -16.85 -13.40 2.48
C ILE A 90 -15.82 -14.49 2.18
N LEU A 91 -15.51 -14.73 0.91
CA LEU A 91 -14.53 -15.72 0.47
C LEU A 91 -13.14 -15.40 1.05
N LEU A 92 -12.68 -14.16 0.96
CA LEU A 92 -11.40 -13.70 1.54
C LEU A 92 -11.33 -13.80 3.08
N LYS A 93 -12.48 -13.89 3.76
CA LYS A 93 -12.58 -14.04 5.23
C LYS A 93 -12.83 -15.48 5.67
N SER A 94 -13.04 -16.40 4.73
CA SER A 94 -13.38 -17.78 5.04
C SER A 94 -12.15 -18.56 5.50
N SER A 95 -12.39 -19.59 6.32
CA SER A 95 -11.35 -20.41 6.91
C SER A 95 -10.87 -21.47 5.91
N PHE A 96 -9.81 -21.14 5.18
CA PHE A 96 -9.08 -22.05 4.30
C PHE A 96 -7.74 -22.45 4.92
N THR A 97 -7.13 -23.53 4.44
CA THR A 97 -5.70 -23.75 4.67
C THR A 97 -4.88 -22.67 3.94
N ASN A 98 -3.61 -22.46 4.33
CA ASN A 98 -2.77 -21.44 3.70
C ASN A 98 -2.61 -21.68 2.19
N ASP A 99 -2.41 -22.93 1.77
CA ASP A 99 -2.21 -23.28 0.35
C ASP A 99 -3.48 -23.02 -0.48
N GLU A 100 -4.64 -23.42 0.03
CA GLU A 100 -5.94 -23.15 -0.61
C GLU A 100 -6.23 -21.65 -0.69
N PHE A 101 -5.92 -20.94 0.39
CA PHE A 101 -6.10 -19.49 0.43
C PHE A 101 -5.19 -18.80 -0.59
N ASN A 102 -3.94 -19.24 -0.76
CA ASN A 102 -3.01 -18.67 -1.73
C ASN A 102 -3.55 -18.78 -3.17
N ILE A 103 -4.10 -19.94 -3.54
CA ILE A 103 -4.67 -20.16 -4.88
C ILE A 103 -5.87 -19.24 -5.13
N ILE A 104 -6.81 -19.14 -4.17
CA ILE A 104 -7.97 -18.26 -4.29
C ILE A 104 -7.54 -16.79 -4.33
N PHE A 105 -6.61 -16.42 -3.47
CA PHE A 105 -6.09 -15.07 -3.39
C PHE A 105 -5.34 -14.66 -4.67
N GLU A 106 -4.62 -15.59 -5.31
CA GLU A 106 -3.95 -15.34 -6.59
C GLU A 106 -4.93 -14.88 -7.68
N VAL A 107 -6.02 -15.61 -7.86
CA VAL A 107 -7.05 -15.29 -8.86
C VAL A 107 -7.65 -13.92 -8.58
N ILE A 108 -8.05 -13.70 -7.33
CA ILE A 108 -8.66 -12.44 -6.90
C ILE A 108 -7.67 -11.30 -7.10
N LEU A 109 -6.40 -11.45 -6.70
CA LEU A 109 -5.41 -10.41 -6.82
C LEU A 109 -5.13 -10.09 -8.29
N LYS A 110 -4.86 -11.08 -9.15
CA LYS A 110 -4.57 -10.87 -10.58
C LYS A 110 -5.70 -10.10 -11.26
N LYS A 111 -6.94 -10.54 -11.07
CA LYS A 111 -8.12 -9.86 -11.64
C LYS A 111 -8.36 -8.50 -10.99
N PHE A 112 -8.15 -8.35 -9.69
CA PHE A 112 -8.26 -7.06 -8.99
C PHE A 112 -7.31 -6.00 -9.56
N LEU A 113 -6.10 -6.40 -9.98
CA LEU A 113 -5.16 -5.47 -10.61
C LEU A 113 -5.67 -4.96 -11.97
N GLU A 114 -6.47 -5.75 -12.68
CA GLU A 114 -7.08 -5.44 -13.99
C GLU A 114 -8.39 -4.62 -13.89
N ILE A 115 -9.11 -4.69 -12.77
CA ILE A 115 -10.38 -3.99 -12.56
C ILE A 115 -10.22 -2.47 -12.77
N PRO A 116 -11.20 -1.78 -13.39
CA PRO A 116 -11.20 -0.32 -13.47
C PRO A 116 -11.10 0.36 -12.10
N ASP A 117 -10.30 1.42 -12.05
CA ASP A 117 -9.97 2.24 -10.90
C ASP A 117 -11.15 2.58 -9.94
N HIS A 118 -12.32 2.97 -10.47
CA HIS A 118 -13.47 3.33 -9.63
C HIS A 118 -14.12 2.15 -8.89
N ARG A 119 -13.87 0.91 -9.33
CA ARG A 119 -14.46 -0.31 -8.76
C ARG A 119 -13.61 -1.00 -7.70
N LYS A 120 -12.31 -0.65 -7.63
CA LYS A 120 -11.38 -1.26 -6.67
C LYS A 120 -11.79 -1.02 -5.22
N ILE A 121 -12.54 0.05 -4.96
CA ILE A 121 -12.91 0.49 -3.62
C ILE A 121 -13.66 -0.59 -2.82
N SER A 122 -14.52 -1.38 -3.47
CA SER A 122 -15.36 -2.38 -2.79
C SER A 122 -14.59 -3.62 -2.28
N LEU A 123 -13.37 -3.85 -2.77
CA LEU A 123 -12.54 -5.01 -2.44
C LEU A 123 -11.22 -4.65 -1.74
N GLU A 124 -10.85 -3.37 -1.77
CA GLU A 124 -9.55 -2.86 -1.33
C GLU A 124 -9.16 -3.26 0.10
N GLU A 125 -10.12 -3.18 1.04
CA GLU A 125 -9.84 -3.32 2.47
C GLU A 125 -9.49 -4.77 2.78
N ASN A 126 -10.27 -5.70 2.23
CA ASN A 126 -10.04 -7.12 2.46
C ASN A 126 -8.80 -7.60 1.72
N ILE A 127 -8.54 -7.13 0.50
CA ILE A 127 -7.28 -7.45 -0.20
C ILE A 127 -6.08 -6.90 0.58
N GLY A 128 -6.16 -5.64 1.05
CA GLY A 128 -5.11 -5.03 1.88
C GLY A 128 -4.84 -5.81 3.16
N ILE A 129 -5.88 -6.24 3.87
CA ILE A 129 -5.76 -7.10 5.07
C ILE A 129 -5.09 -8.43 4.72
N CYS A 130 -5.45 -9.04 3.59
CA CYS A 130 -4.88 -10.32 3.18
C CYS A 130 -3.39 -10.21 2.85
N ILE A 131 -2.98 -9.13 2.16
CA ILE A 131 -1.56 -8.88 1.84
C ILE A 131 -0.74 -8.69 3.11
N GLN A 132 -1.30 -8.14 4.19
CA GLN A 132 -0.57 -7.99 5.46
C GLN A 132 -0.25 -9.32 6.16
N LYS A 133 -0.83 -10.45 5.74
CA LYS A 133 -0.54 -11.76 6.32
C LYS A 133 0.86 -12.25 5.90
N PRO A 134 1.73 -12.68 6.83
CA PRO A 134 3.10 -13.08 6.50
C PRO A 134 3.21 -14.12 5.37
N TYR A 135 2.39 -15.16 5.40
CA TYR A 135 2.41 -16.21 4.37
C TYR A 135 2.00 -15.70 2.96
N ILE A 136 1.16 -14.66 2.89
CA ILE A 136 0.80 -14.01 1.62
C ILE A 136 1.93 -13.13 1.13
N ASN A 137 2.61 -12.42 2.04
CA ASN A 137 3.80 -11.67 1.68
C ASN A 137 4.86 -12.59 1.08
N ASP A 138 5.15 -13.71 1.71
CA ASP A 138 6.15 -14.66 1.21
C ASP A 138 5.74 -15.24 -0.15
N TRP A 139 4.47 -15.61 -0.31
CA TRP A 139 3.94 -16.06 -1.60
C TRP A 139 4.04 -14.98 -2.70
N ILE A 140 3.73 -13.70 -2.41
CA ILE A 140 3.88 -12.59 -3.37
C ILE A 140 5.32 -12.44 -3.84
N LYS A 141 6.30 -12.63 -2.95
CA LYS A 141 7.73 -12.57 -3.28
C LYS A 141 8.15 -13.72 -4.18
N GLU A 142 7.79 -14.95 -3.80
CA GLU A 142 8.11 -16.17 -4.54
C GLU A 142 7.56 -16.11 -5.97
N ASN A 143 6.36 -15.54 -6.13
CA ASN A 143 5.69 -15.38 -7.43
C ASN A 143 6.03 -14.07 -8.16
N LYS A 144 6.95 -13.25 -7.63
CA LYS A 144 7.44 -12.01 -8.26
C LYS A 144 6.36 -10.98 -8.59
N LEU A 145 5.26 -10.96 -7.83
CA LEU A 145 4.11 -10.06 -8.09
C LEU A 145 4.34 -8.62 -7.59
N LEU A 146 5.41 -8.37 -6.85
CA LEU A 146 5.71 -7.05 -6.29
C LEU A 146 5.86 -5.96 -7.37
N ASP A 147 6.43 -6.30 -8.53
CA ASP A 147 6.57 -5.35 -9.64
C ASP A 147 5.23 -4.95 -10.27
N ASP A 148 4.24 -5.84 -10.26
CA ASP A 148 2.88 -5.57 -10.71
C ASP A 148 2.16 -4.66 -9.71
N LEU A 149 2.29 -4.91 -8.41
CA LEU A 149 1.78 -4.01 -7.37
C LEU A 149 2.35 -2.59 -7.51
N ILE A 150 3.66 -2.48 -7.73
CA ILE A 150 4.33 -1.19 -7.97
C ILE A 150 3.81 -0.52 -9.25
N LYS A 151 3.60 -1.28 -10.32
CA LYS A 151 3.05 -0.76 -11.58
C LYS A 151 1.65 -0.17 -11.36
N VAL A 152 0.80 -0.86 -10.61
CA VAL A 152 -0.56 -0.40 -10.29
C VAL A 152 -0.53 0.84 -9.40
N PHE A 153 0.36 0.91 -8.40
CA PHE A 153 0.55 2.11 -7.59
C PHE A 153 0.98 3.33 -8.40
N ILE A 154 1.95 3.16 -9.30
CA ILE A 154 2.42 4.25 -10.16
C ILE A 154 1.31 4.77 -11.07
N GLY A 155 0.42 3.87 -11.51
CA GLY A 155 -0.74 4.18 -12.33
C GLY A 155 -1.91 4.81 -11.58
N SER A 156 -1.84 5.05 -10.27
CA SER A 156 -2.96 5.58 -9.48
C SER A 156 -3.45 6.93 -10.01
N LYS A 157 -4.72 6.99 -10.44
CA LYS A 157 -5.36 8.20 -10.98
C LYS A 157 -6.21 9.00 -9.98
N SER A 158 -6.28 8.55 -8.73
CA SER A 158 -6.98 9.24 -7.64
C SER A 158 -6.22 9.12 -6.32
N PHE A 159 -6.48 10.05 -5.38
CA PHE A 159 -5.91 10.00 -4.03
C PHE A 159 -6.25 8.69 -3.30
N GLU A 160 -7.45 8.17 -3.55
CA GLU A 160 -7.94 6.93 -2.95
C GLU A 160 -7.18 5.72 -3.49
N LEU A 161 -6.96 5.65 -4.80
CA LEU A 161 -6.15 4.60 -5.41
C LEU A 161 -4.68 4.66 -4.99
N ALA A 162 -4.11 5.85 -4.89
CA ALA A 162 -2.76 6.01 -4.36
C ALA A 162 -2.64 5.44 -2.95
N ARG A 163 -3.65 5.67 -2.09
CA ARG A 163 -3.71 5.05 -0.76
C ARG A 163 -3.79 3.54 -0.82
N ILE A 164 -4.76 2.99 -1.56
CA ILE A 164 -4.99 1.53 -1.62
C ILE A 164 -3.70 0.84 -2.08
N ASN A 165 -3.16 1.31 -3.20
CA ASN A 165 -2.02 0.68 -3.83
C ASN A 165 -0.74 0.84 -2.99
N SER A 166 -0.56 1.97 -2.28
CA SER A 166 0.54 2.10 -1.33
C SER A 166 0.38 1.17 -0.13
N GLY A 167 -0.83 0.97 0.37
CA GLY A 167 -1.13 -0.01 1.42
C GLY A 167 -0.77 -1.45 1.04
N MET A 168 -0.96 -1.83 -0.24
CA MET A 168 -0.57 -3.15 -0.75
C MET A 168 0.95 -3.33 -0.87
N ILE A 169 1.71 -2.25 -1.07
CA ILE A 169 3.19 -2.32 -1.19
C ILE A 169 3.87 -2.14 0.16
N TYR A 170 3.23 -1.45 1.11
CA TYR A 170 3.81 -1.10 2.40
C TYR A 170 4.47 -2.28 3.15
N PRO A 171 3.89 -3.49 3.18
CA PRO A 171 4.53 -4.64 3.84
C PRO A 171 5.89 -5.04 3.25
N PHE A 172 6.19 -4.66 2.02
CA PHE A 172 7.40 -5.05 1.28
C PHE A 172 8.48 -3.96 1.29
N VAL A 173 8.30 -2.85 2.01
CA VAL A 173 9.21 -1.68 1.93
C VAL A 173 10.67 -2.06 2.17
N GLU A 174 10.97 -2.95 3.12
CA GLU A 174 12.33 -3.36 3.45
C GLU A 174 13.01 -4.20 2.36
N GLU A 175 12.23 -4.73 1.43
CA GLU A 175 12.67 -5.68 0.43
C GLU A 175 12.78 -5.07 -0.97
N LEU A 176 12.34 -3.82 -1.12
CA LEU A 176 12.40 -3.10 -2.38
C LEU A 176 13.85 -2.92 -2.85
N SER A 177 14.12 -3.31 -4.08
CA SER A 177 15.39 -2.97 -4.74
C SER A 177 15.53 -1.46 -4.91
N VAL A 178 16.77 -0.97 -4.99
CA VAL A 178 17.05 0.47 -5.26
C VAL A 178 16.39 0.94 -6.56
N LYS A 179 16.26 0.06 -7.56
CA LYS A 179 15.57 0.35 -8.83
C LYS A 179 14.07 0.56 -8.60
N GLN A 180 13.42 -0.32 -7.84
CA GLN A 180 12.00 -0.20 -7.48
C GLN A 180 11.74 1.06 -6.65
N VAL A 181 12.57 1.34 -5.65
CA VAL A 181 12.52 2.58 -4.86
C VAL A 181 12.63 3.81 -5.74
N SER A 182 13.61 3.84 -6.65
CA SER A 182 13.81 4.98 -7.55
C SER A 182 12.59 5.19 -8.46
N ARG A 183 11.98 4.10 -8.94
CA ARG A 183 10.77 4.11 -9.76
C ARG A 183 9.57 4.65 -8.97
N ILE A 184 9.36 4.18 -7.74
CA ILE A 184 8.29 4.64 -6.84
C ILE A 184 8.42 6.14 -6.57
N LEU A 185 9.59 6.59 -6.12
CA LEU A 185 9.82 7.99 -5.74
C LEU A 185 9.74 8.93 -6.94
N SER A 186 10.26 8.53 -8.10
CA SER A 186 10.15 9.35 -9.32
C SER A 186 8.69 9.59 -9.70
N ASN A 187 7.86 8.55 -9.61
CA ASN A 187 6.42 8.67 -9.89
C ASN A 187 5.67 9.43 -8.80
N ALA A 188 6.10 9.31 -7.53
CA ALA A 188 5.57 10.13 -6.44
C ALA A 188 5.87 11.64 -6.59
N ILE A 189 6.83 12.03 -7.44
CA ILE A 189 7.11 13.42 -7.78
C ILE A 189 6.22 13.90 -8.93
N THR A 190 6.04 13.06 -9.95
CA THR A 190 5.34 13.42 -11.19
C THR A 190 3.84 13.19 -11.15
N ASN A 191 3.35 12.36 -10.23
CA ASN A 191 1.92 12.08 -10.06
C ASN A 191 1.39 12.80 -8.82
N ASP A 192 0.56 13.82 -9.05
CA ASP A 192 -0.03 14.63 -7.96
C ASP A 192 -0.95 13.83 -7.03
N GLN A 193 -1.58 12.77 -7.54
CA GLN A 193 -2.44 11.88 -6.73
C GLN A 193 -1.60 11.09 -5.72
N ILE A 194 -0.38 10.72 -6.10
CA ILE A 194 0.56 10.06 -5.19
C ILE A 194 1.19 11.09 -4.25
N HIS A 195 1.69 12.21 -4.81
CA HIS A 195 2.43 13.21 -4.05
C HIS A 195 1.59 13.85 -2.95
N ASN A 196 0.37 14.26 -3.28
CA ASN A 196 -0.47 15.06 -2.41
C ASN A 196 -1.40 14.20 -1.52
N SER A 197 -1.56 12.90 -1.81
CA SER A 197 -2.38 12.00 -0.99
C SER A 197 -1.86 11.91 0.45
N PHE A 198 -2.62 12.45 1.39
CA PHE A 198 -2.30 12.43 2.82
C PHE A 198 -2.03 11.01 3.31
N LYS A 199 -2.84 10.05 2.84
CA LYS A 199 -2.76 8.65 3.26
C LYS A 199 -1.63 7.87 2.56
N THR A 200 -1.04 8.41 1.48
CA THR A 200 0.13 7.81 0.79
C THR A 200 1.46 8.33 1.36
N LYS A 201 1.48 9.52 1.97
CA LYS A 201 2.69 10.13 2.53
C LYS A 201 3.46 9.24 3.52
N PRO A 202 2.81 8.51 4.46
CA PRO A 202 3.53 7.62 5.37
C PRO A 202 4.37 6.56 4.65
N PHE A 203 3.82 5.97 3.58
CA PHE A 203 4.55 5.01 2.73
C PHE A 203 5.76 5.64 2.04
N ILE A 204 5.59 6.82 1.43
CA ILE A 204 6.70 7.53 0.78
C ILE A 204 7.78 7.92 1.80
N TYR A 205 7.40 8.37 3.00
CA TYR A 205 8.34 8.69 4.06
C TYR A 205 9.09 7.46 4.58
N ALA A 206 8.41 6.31 4.72
CA ALA A 206 9.06 5.05 5.09
C ALA A 206 10.14 4.67 4.07
N ILE A 207 9.83 4.73 2.77
CA ILE A 207 10.81 4.47 1.69
C ILE A 207 11.97 5.47 1.76
N VAL A 208 11.68 6.77 1.83
CA VAL A 208 12.72 7.80 1.86
C VAL A 208 13.64 7.62 3.06
N SER A 209 13.08 7.33 4.24
CA SER A 209 13.83 7.09 5.47
C SER A 209 14.77 5.90 5.36
N LEU A 210 14.25 4.76 4.87
CA LEU A 210 14.99 3.51 4.80
C LEU A 210 16.07 3.51 3.72
N TYR A 211 15.78 4.10 2.55
CA TYR A 211 16.69 4.11 1.40
C TYR A 211 17.48 5.40 1.26
N ARG A 212 17.49 6.26 2.30
CA ARG A 212 18.05 7.62 2.23
C ARG A 212 19.47 7.69 1.67
N LYS A 213 20.33 6.74 2.07
CA LYS A 213 21.73 6.64 1.62
C LYS A 213 21.84 6.14 0.18
N ARG A 214 20.91 5.31 -0.29
CA ARG A 214 20.92 4.64 -1.60
C ARG A 214 20.20 5.39 -2.73
N ILE A 215 19.33 6.34 -2.40
CA ILE A 215 18.64 7.19 -3.40
C ILE A 215 19.65 8.15 -4.05
N SER A 216 19.57 8.27 -5.38
CA SER A 216 20.45 9.15 -6.16
C SER A 216 20.23 10.62 -5.80
N MET A 217 21.29 11.41 -5.92
CA MET A 217 21.24 12.84 -5.58
C MET A 217 20.19 13.59 -6.41
N GLY A 218 20.12 13.34 -7.72
CA GLY A 218 19.17 14.02 -8.59
C GLY A 218 17.71 13.74 -8.20
N LEU A 219 17.41 12.53 -7.73
CA LEU A 219 16.07 12.18 -7.25
C LEU A 219 15.74 12.86 -5.91
N TRP A 220 16.73 12.95 -5.01
CA TRP A 220 16.63 13.72 -3.77
C TRP A 220 16.29 15.19 -4.00
N VAL A 221 17.02 15.85 -4.90
CA VAL A 221 16.77 17.27 -5.26
C VAL A 221 15.35 17.45 -5.77
N LYS A 222 14.87 16.55 -6.63
CA LYS A 222 13.48 16.60 -7.15
C LYS A 222 12.44 16.46 -6.04
N LEU A 223 12.66 15.57 -5.06
CA LEU A 223 11.75 15.40 -3.92
C LEU A 223 11.68 16.67 -3.07
N ILE A 224 12.83 17.29 -2.80
CA ILE A 224 12.91 18.55 -2.05
C ILE A 224 12.18 19.65 -2.81
N ASN A 225 12.48 19.85 -4.10
CA ASN A 225 11.84 20.89 -4.91
C ASN A 225 10.32 20.72 -4.94
N LYS A 226 9.82 19.49 -5.18
CA LYS A 226 8.38 19.21 -5.17
C LYS A 226 7.74 19.52 -3.81
N LYS A 227 8.43 19.20 -2.71
CA LYS A 227 7.98 19.56 -1.36
C LYS A 227 7.92 21.07 -1.16
N LEU A 228 8.91 21.82 -1.62
CA LEU A 228 8.93 23.28 -1.54
C LEU A 228 7.82 23.91 -2.37
N ASP A 229 7.61 23.43 -3.59
CA ASP A 229 6.51 23.86 -4.45
C ASP A 229 5.16 23.62 -3.75
N SER A 230 4.97 22.46 -3.10
CA SER A 230 3.75 22.14 -2.34
C SER A 230 3.49 23.08 -1.14
N MET A 231 4.55 23.74 -0.65
CA MET A 231 4.47 24.73 0.43
C MET A 231 4.32 26.17 -0.10
N GLY A 232 4.14 26.35 -1.41
CA GLY A 232 4.13 27.67 -2.06
C GLY A 232 5.51 28.33 -2.08
N ILE A 233 6.57 27.60 -1.72
CA ILE A 233 7.95 28.07 -1.74
C ILE A 233 8.49 27.79 -3.14
N SER A 234 8.30 28.74 -4.04
CA SER A 234 8.94 28.66 -5.35
C SER A 234 10.43 28.88 -5.17
N VAL A 235 11.24 27.84 -5.41
CA VAL A 235 12.68 27.99 -5.67
C VAL A 235 12.82 28.50 -7.10
N LYS A 236 12.24 29.67 -7.39
CA LYS A 236 12.55 30.38 -8.61
C LYS A 236 14.05 30.66 -8.57
N GLN A 237 14.71 30.22 -9.62
CA GLN A 237 16.05 30.62 -10.01
C GLN A 237 16.20 32.15 -9.98
N GLU A 238 16.40 32.77 -8.81
CA GLU A 238 16.98 34.10 -8.73
C GLU A 238 18.50 33.96 -8.89
N PHE A 239 18.93 33.59 -10.11
CA PHE A 239 20.32 33.68 -10.55
C PHE A 239 20.72 35.13 -10.86
N ASN A 240 20.29 36.10 -10.03
CA ASN A 240 20.62 37.51 -10.24
C ASN A 240 21.57 38.04 -9.15
N LYS A 241 22.86 38.02 -9.49
CA LYS A 241 23.98 38.89 -9.06
C LYS A 241 24.24 39.13 -7.57
N SER A 242 23.47 38.58 -6.63
CA SER A 242 23.61 38.89 -5.20
C SER A 242 23.23 37.74 -4.26
N GLY A 243 23.80 36.57 -4.48
CA GLY A 243 23.76 35.46 -3.52
C GLY A 243 22.41 34.74 -3.39
N PHE A 244 22.48 33.45 -3.08
CA PHE A 244 21.32 32.54 -3.10
C PHE A 244 20.38 32.77 -1.91
N ARG A 245 19.07 32.67 -2.14
CA ARG A 245 18.03 32.66 -1.09
C ARG A 245 17.41 31.26 -0.99
N ILE A 246 17.84 30.47 -0.01
CA ILE A 246 17.11 29.27 0.41
C ILE A 246 16.09 29.71 1.45
N ALA A 247 14.80 29.43 1.21
CA ALA A 247 13.77 29.69 2.20
C ALA A 247 14.11 28.93 3.51
N PRO A 248 14.02 29.56 4.69
CA PRO A 248 14.40 28.93 5.96
C PRO A 248 13.73 27.57 6.22
N ALA A 249 12.51 27.38 5.73
CA ALA A 249 11.78 26.12 5.81
C ALA A 249 12.40 24.99 4.97
N ALA A 250 13.01 25.31 3.82
CA ALA A 250 13.75 24.37 2.99
C ALA A 250 15.02 23.89 3.68
N LEU A 251 15.73 24.81 4.33
CA LEU A 251 16.91 24.51 5.12
C LEU A 251 16.55 23.68 6.35
N HIS A 252 15.47 24.01 7.06
CA HIS A 252 15.02 23.24 8.22
C HIS A 252 14.55 21.81 7.87
N LEU A 253 13.98 21.60 6.68
CA LEU A 253 13.66 20.27 6.13
C LEU A 253 14.90 19.46 5.76
N LEU A 254 15.95 20.13 5.27
CA LEU A 254 17.25 19.52 4.97
C LEU A 254 18.07 19.19 6.24
N LEU A 255 17.92 20.01 7.29
CA LEU A 255 18.67 19.91 8.56
C LEU A 255 18.07 18.90 9.55
N ASN A 256 16.77 18.59 9.47
CA ASN A 256 16.14 17.54 10.30
C ASN A 256 16.42 16.11 9.80
N LEU A 257 17.27 15.94 8.80
CA LEU A 257 17.79 14.65 8.35
C LEU A 257 19.21 14.51 8.88
N ASP A 258 19.33 14.19 10.18
CA ASP A 258 20.57 14.17 11.00
C ASP A 258 21.77 13.40 10.41
N ASP A 259 21.57 12.67 9.30
CA ASP A 259 22.50 11.66 8.79
C ASP A 259 22.80 11.82 7.28
N MET A 260 22.57 13.02 6.72
CA MET A 260 22.66 13.29 5.27
C MET A 260 23.46 14.54 4.88
N TRP A 261 24.36 14.98 5.77
CA TRP A 261 25.18 16.19 5.62
C TRP A 261 25.98 16.25 4.31
N GLU A 262 26.48 15.13 3.81
CA GLU A 262 27.17 15.06 2.51
C GLU A 262 26.24 15.42 1.35
N LYS A 263 24.97 14.99 1.43
CA LYS A 263 23.99 15.27 0.37
C LYS A 263 23.49 16.71 0.44
N VAL A 264 23.26 17.22 1.65
CA VAL A 264 22.95 18.64 1.87
C VAL A 264 24.10 19.53 1.39
N GLY A 265 25.34 19.19 1.73
CA GLY A 265 26.55 19.91 1.31
C GLY A 265 26.73 19.95 -0.22
N PHE A 266 26.51 18.83 -0.91
CA PHE A 266 26.57 18.80 -2.37
C PHE A 266 25.41 19.58 -3.02
N ILE A 267 24.19 19.53 -2.47
CA ILE A 267 23.06 20.35 -2.95
C ILE A 267 23.42 21.84 -2.80
N LEU A 268 23.98 22.26 -1.66
CA LEU A 268 24.46 23.63 -1.44
C LEU A 268 25.61 24.03 -2.39
N LYS A 269 26.45 23.06 -2.81
CA LYS A 269 27.54 23.23 -3.78
C LYS A 269 27.02 23.39 -5.22
N GLN A 270 26.04 22.58 -5.64
CA GLN A 270 25.38 22.69 -6.96
C GLN A 270 24.55 23.97 -7.10
N ILE A 271 24.05 24.48 -5.97
CA ILE A 271 23.26 25.71 -5.88
C ILE A 271 24.15 26.98 -5.89
N GLY A 272 25.48 26.82 -5.94
CA GLY A 272 26.43 27.93 -6.09
C GLY A 272 26.62 28.77 -4.81
N SER A 273 26.16 28.29 -3.65
CA SER A 273 26.18 29.07 -2.41
C SER A 273 27.51 29.04 -1.67
N ILE A 274 28.39 28.07 -1.92
CA ILE A 274 29.72 27.98 -1.29
C ILE A 274 30.72 27.31 -2.27
N PRO A 275 31.70 28.04 -2.84
CA PRO A 275 32.61 27.47 -3.85
C PRO A 275 33.60 26.42 -3.33
N SER A 276 33.73 26.25 -2.01
CA SER A 276 34.77 25.41 -1.41
C SER A 276 34.39 25.00 0.01
N PHE A 277 33.45 24.06 0.16
CA PHE A 277 33.11 23.51 1.46
C PHE A 277 33.35 22.00 1.49
N ASP A 278 34.49 21.61 2.08
CA ASP A 278 34.90 20.22 2.32
C ASP A 278 35.00 19.92 3.84
N GLY A 279 34.09 20.49 4.64
CA GLY A 279 34.01 20.28 6.10
C GLY A 279 32.57 20.13 6.61
N PRO A 280 32.33 19.90 7.91
CA PRO A 280 30.99 19.91 8.50
C PRO A 280 30.43 21.33 8.55
N ILE A 281 29.16 21.52 8.15
CA ILE A 281 28.49 22.85 8.14
C ILE A 281 28.31 23.30 9.60
N THR A 282 29.14 24.25 10.04
CA THR A 282 29.08 24.80 11.40
C THR A 282 27.95 25.82 11.53
N THR A 283 27.59 26.16 12.77
CA THR A 283 26.61 27.22 13.10
C THR A 283 26.94 28.55 12.41
N ASP A 284 28.21 28.81 12.12
CA ASP A 284 28.64 30.02 11.42
C ASP A 284 28.40 29.99 9.91
N VAL A 285 28.32 28.81 9.29
CA VAL A 285 27.85 28.67 7.89
C VAL A 285 26.35 28.88 7.80
N LEU A 286 25.59 28.39 8.78
CA LEU A 286 24.15 28.66 8.89
C LEU A 286 23.86 30.16 9.09
N LYS A 287 24.70 30.89 9.83
CA LYS A 287 24.61 32.36 9.96
C LYS A 287 24.89 33.10 8.64
N LYS A 288 25.70 32.54 7.74
CA LYS A 288 25.99 33.12 6.41
C LYS A 288 24.87 32.92 5.40
N ILE A 289 24.01 31.91 5.59
CA ILE A 289 22.77 31.76 4.83
C ILE A 289 21.79 32.80 5.36
N LYS A 290 21.60 33.90 4.61
CA LYS A 290 20.64 34.95 4.98
C LYS A 290 19.20 34.39 4.95
N ILE A 291 18.75 33.89 6.09
CA ILE A 291 17.37 33.55 6.39
C ILE A 291 16.58 34.86 6.48
N PHE A 292 15.88 35.23 5.41
CA PHE A 292 14.89 36.31 5.47
C PHE A 292 13.52 35.72 5.77
N LYS A 293 12.92 36.10 6.91
CA LYS A 293 11.47 35.99 7.12
C LYS A 293 10.79 36.92 6.12
N LYS A 294 9.80 36.41 5.38
CA LYS A 294 8.94 37.25 4.56
C LYS A 294 7.88 37.85 5.48
N GLU A 295 7.85 39.18 5.56
CA GLU A 295 6.69 39.94 6.05
C GLU A 295 5.52 39.82 5.07
#